data_AF-V7C076-F1
#
_entry.id   AF-V7C076-F1
#
_cell.length_a   1.000
_cell.length_b   1.000
_cell.length_c   1.000
_cell.angle_alpha   90.00
_cell.angle_beta   90.00
_cell.angle_gamma   90.00
#
_symmetry.space_group_name_H-M   'P 1'
#
loop_
_entity.id
_entity.type
_entity.pdbx_description
1 polymer ?
#
loop_
_entity_poly.entity_id
_entity_poly.type
_entity_poly.pdbx_seq_one_letter_code
_entity_poly.pdbx_strand_id
1 'polypeptide(L)'
;MSSSEWHVERRQSSNESPLSRDLENAPETGSLSIVVLGASGDLAKKKTFPALFHLYVQGFLPPNEVCIFGYARTKITDNDLRNRLRGYLVPGKDSSLEQLEEVSKFLNLIKYVSGSYDSKDGFCNLDKEISEHESLKSSAQGPSRRLFYLALPPTVYPSVCKMIKTYCMNKSDLGGWTRIVVEKPFGKDLESAEQLSTEIGELFEEPQIYRIDHYLGKELVQNMLVLRFANRLFMPQWNRDNIANVQIVFREDFGTEGRGGYFDQYGIIRDIIQNHLLQ
;
A
#
# COMPACT_ATOMS: atom_id res chain seq x y z
N MET A 1 18.31 -3.64 45.58
CA MET A 1 18.72 -2.66 44.57
C MET A 1 19.48 -3.43 43.50
N SER A 2 18.79 -3.80 42.43
CA SER A 2 19.35 -4.57 41.31
C SER A 2 19.42 -3.63 40.12
N SER A 3 20.63 -3.23 39.73
CA SER A 3 20.89 -2.43 38.53
C SER A 3 20.67 -3.29 37.29
N SER A 4 19.60 -3.04 36.55
CA SER A 4 19.42 -3.56 35.20
C SER A 4 20.35 -2.81 34.26
N GLU A 5 21.50 -3.40 33.95
CA GLU A 5 22.39 -2.95 32.88
C GLU A 5 21.71 -3.16 31.53
N TRP A 6 21.63 -2.08 30.74
CA TRP A 6 21.15 -2.12 29.37
C TRP A 6 22.26 -2.67 28.47
N HIS A 7 22.08 -3.88 27.95
CA HIS A 7 22.95 -4.41 26.90
C HIS A 7 22.54 -3.83 25.54
N VAL A 8 23.42 -3.00 24.95
CA VAL A 8 23.33 -2.58 23.55
C VAL A 8 24.26 -3.46 22.73
N GLU A 9 23.70 -4.44 22.01
CA GLU A 9 24.44 -5.15 20.97
C GLU A 9 24.67 -4.21 19.77
N ARG A 10 25.94 -3.84 19.53
CA ARG A 10 26.32 -3.21 18.26
C ARG A 10 26.21 -4.26 17.16
N ARG A 11 25.21 -4.11 16.28
CA ARG A 11 25.21 -4.81 14.98
C ARG A 11 26.53 -4.52 14.27
N GLN A 12 27.23 -5.58 13.87
CA GLN A 12 28.42 -5.48 13.04
C GLN A 12 28.08 -4.68 11.79
N SER A 13 28.83 -3.60 11.55
CA SER A 13 28.71 -2.82 10.32
C SER A 13 29.27 -3.65 9.17
N SER A 14 28.39 -4.29 8.39
CA SER A 14 28.73 -4.69 7.03
C SER A 14 29.13 -3.43 6.27
N ASN A 15 30.34 -3.40 5.70
CA ASN A 15 30.89 -2.28 4.94
C ASN A 15 30.19 -2.05 3.57
N GLU A 16 28.98 -2.56 3.39
CA GLU A 16 28.14 -2.28 2.23
C GLU A 16 27.07 -1.26 2.63
N SER A 17 27.09 -0.08 2.02
CA SER A 17 26.01 0.88 2.22
C SER A 17 24.70 0.27 1.69
N PRO A 18 23.59 0.30 2.45
CA PRO A 18 22.29 -0.15 1.94
C PRO A 18 21.86 0.64 0.69
N LEU A 19 22.31 1.90 0.61
CA LEU A 19 22.02 2.85 -0.47
C LEU A 19 22.63 2.45 -1.83
N SER A 20 23.66 1.61 -1.86
CA SER A 20 24.31 1.24 -3.14
C SER A 20 23.60 0.12 -3.90
N ARG A 21 22.67 -0.62 -3.29
CA ARG A 21 21.90 -1.66 -4.00
C ARG A 21 20.65 -1.12 -4.69
N ASP A 22 20.15 0.05 -4.30
CA ASP A 22 18.87 0.59 -4.79
C ASP A 22 19.00 1.49 -6.04
N LEU A 23 20.23 1.74 -6.54
CA LEU A 23 20.46 2.65 -7.67
C LEU A 23 20.72 1.95 -9.01
N GLU A 24 20.76 0.63 -9.06
CA GLU A 24 20.60 -0.09 -10.33
C GLU A 24 19.11 -0.16 -10.66
N ASN A 25 18.56 0.97 -11.16
CA ASN A 25 17.28 1.01 -11.85
C ASN A 25 17.40 0.23 -13.16
N ALA A 26 17.48 -1.10 -13.09
CA ALA A 26 17.06 -1.93 -14.19
C ALA A 26 15.58 -1.57 -14.46
N PRO A 27 15.18 -1.29 -15.71
CA PRO A 27 13.77 -1.12 -16.01
C PRO A 27 13.06 -2.37 -15.51
N GLU A 28 12.15 -2.21 -14.54
CA GLU A 28 11.33 -3.31 -14.06
C GLU A 28 10.34 -3.69 -15.18
N THR A 29 10.84 -4.42 -16.18
CA THR A 29 10.07 -4.94 -17.30
C THR A 29 9.44 -6.25 -16.91
N GLY A 30 8.23 -6.55 -17.40
CA GLY A 30 7.56 -7.83 -17.15
C GLY A 30 6.18 -7.65 -16.52
N SER A 31 5.51 -8.75 -16.22
CA SER A 31 4.11 -8.70 -15.78
C SER A 31 3.98 -8.07 -14.39
N LEU A 32 3.01 -7.16 -14.24
CA LEU A 32 2.66 -6.54 -12.96
C LEU A 32 1.20 -6.88 -12.60
N SER A 33 1.03 -7.65 -11.54
CA SER A 33 -0.28 -8.01 -11.00
C SER A 33 -0.52 -7.22 -9.72
N ILE A 34 -1.48 -6.29 -9.75
CA ILE A 34 -1.89 -5.50 -8.58
C ILE A 34 -3.19 -6.08 -8.04
N VAL A 35 -3.13 -6.65 -6.84
CA VAL A 35 -4.27 -7.29 -6.18
C VAL A 35 -4.82 -6.36 -5.10
N VAL A 36 -6.03 -5.88 -5.26
CA VAL A 36 -6.74 -5.07 -4.26
C VAL A 36 -7.66 -5.99 -3.46
N LEU A 37 -7.21 -6.44 -2.28
CA LEU A 37 -8.06 -7.18 -1.36
C LEU A 37 -9.01 -6.22 -0.63
N GLY A 38 -10.27 -6.60 -0.51
CA GLY A 38 -11.32 -5.69 -0.04
C GLY A 38 -11.83 -4.77 -1.13
N ALA A 39 -11.73 -5.17 -2.41
CA ALA A 39 -12.10 -4.35 -3.56
C ALA A 39 -13.55 -3.83 -3.55
N SER A 40 -14.47 -4.48 -2.82
CA SER A 40 -15.85 -4.02 -2.65
C SER A 40 -16.03 -2.94 -1.57
N GLY A 41 -14.98 -2.63 -0.81
CA GLY A 41 -14.97 -1.70 0.32
C GLY A 41 -14.86 -0.23 -0.08
N ASP A 42 -15.06 0.65 0.90
CA ASP A 42 -15.08 2.10 0.71
C ASP A 42 -13.71 2.69 0.36
N LEU A 43 -12.65 2.23 1.02
CA LEU A 43 -11.28 2.68 0.74
C LEU A 43 -10.88 2.36 -0.71
N ALA A 44 -11.17 1.14 -1.16
CA ALA A 44 -10.83 0.68 -2.50
C ALA A 44 -11.48 1.57 -3.57
N LYS A 45 -12.81 1.76 -3.51
CA LYS A 45 -13.54 2.52 -4.54
C LYS A 45 -13.27 4.03 -4.49
N LYS A 46 -13.08 4.62 -3.30
CA LYS A 46 -12.91 6.08 -3.12
C LYS A 46 -11.46 6.55 -3.25
N LYS A 47 -10.47 5.68 -3.03
CA LYS A 47 -9.04 6.05 -2.97
C LYS A 47 -8.16 5.14 -3.82
N THR A 48 -8.15 3.83 -3.59
CA THR A 48 -7.18 2.92 -4.22
C THR A 48 -7.35 2.84 -5.74
N PHE A 49 -8.55 2.52 -6.25
CA PHE A 49 -8.79 2.45 -7.70
C PHE A 49 -8.66 3.82 -8.39
N PRO A 50 -9.16 4.93 -7.83
CA PRO A 50 -8.86 6.26 -8.35
C PRO A 50 -7.36 6.55 -8.42
N ALA A 51 -6.57 6.22 -7.40
CA ALA A 51 -5.11 6.42 -7.43
C ALA A 51 -4.44 5.60 -8.54
N LEU A 52 -4.83 4.33 -8.71
CA LEU A 52 -4.34 3.48 -9.79
C LEU A 52 -4.72 4.03 -11.18
N PHE A 53 -5.92 4.59 -11.31
CA PHE A 53 -6.34 5.24 -12.56
C PHE A 53 -5.49 6.46 -12.88
N HIS A 54 -5.17 7.31 -11.88
CA HIS A 54 -4.29 8.46 -12.08
C HIS A 54 -2.88 8.01 -12.51
N LEU A 55 -2.33 6.97 -11.89
CA LEU A 55 -1.04 6.39 -12.30
C LEU A 55 -1.07 5.85 -13.73
N TYR A 56 -2.19 5.22 -14.13
CA TYR A 56 -2.40 4.74 -15.49
C TYR A 56 -2.44 5.90 -16.51
N VAL A 57 -3.22 6.94 -16.26
CA VAL A 57 -3.32 8.12 -17.15
C VAL A 57 -1.97 8.84 -17.28
N GLN A 58 -1.14 8.83 -16.23
CA GLN A 58 0.20 9.39 -16.24
C GLN A 58 1.26 8.50 -16.92
N GLY A 59 0.89 7.30 -17.38
CA GLY A 59 1.79 6.36 -18.05
C GLY A 59 2.68 5.54 -17.12
N PHE A 60 2.48 5.60 -15.80
CA PHE A 60 3.24 4.79 -14.83
C PHE A 60 2.77 3.33 -14.77
N LEU A 61 1.61 3.01 -15.34
CA LEU A 61 1.08 1.66 -15.43
C LEU A 61 0.87 1.26 -16.90
N PRO A 62 1.91 0.72 -17.58
CA PRO A 62 1.80 0.31 -18.98
C PRO A 62 0.70 -0.75 -19.16
N PRO A 63 -0.33 -0.51 -20.01
CA PRO A 63 -1.47 -1.43 -20.16
C PRO A 63 -1.11 -2.83 -20.67
N ASN A 64 0.04 -2.97 -21.35
CA ASN A 64 0.61 -4.22 -21.81
C ASN A 64 1.27 -5.04 -20.70
N GLU A 65 1.62 -4.44 -19.57
CA GLU A 65 2.30 -5.12 -18.45
C GLU A 65 1.37 -5.39 -17.27
N VAL A 66 0.45 -4.46 -17.01
CA VAL A 66 -0.38 -4.47 -15.79
C VAL A 66 -1.69 -5.26 -15.95
N CYS A 67 -2.09 -5.93 -14.87
CA CYS A 67 -3.48 -6.31 -14.61
C CYS A 67 -3.83 -6.09 -13.14
N ILE A 68 -5.06 -5.63 -12.91
CA ILE A 68 -5.54 -5.30 -11.58
C ILE A 68 -6.63 -6.31 -11.19
N PHE A 69 -6.44 -6.98 -10.06
CA PHE A 69 -7.36 -7.97 -9.54
C PHE A 69 -8.06 -7.43 -8.30
N GLY A 70 -9.38 -7.25 -8.36
CA GLY A 70 -10.17 -7.04 -7.17
C GLY A 70 -10.47 -8.38 -6.48
N TYR A 71 -10.29 -8.46 -5.17
CA TYR A 71 -10.63 -9.66 -4.40
C TYR A 71 -11.50 -9.32 -3.19
N ALA A 72 -12.68 -9.94 -3.07
CA ALA A 72 -13.53 -9.82 -1.87
C ALA A 72 -14.56 -10.95 -1.75
N ARG A 73 -15.22 -11.03 -0.58
CA ARG A 73 -16.26 -12.03 -0.29
C ARG A 73 -17.53 -11.88 -1.14
N THR A 74 -17.82 -10.66 -1.59
CA THR A 74 -19.05 -10.35 -2.32
C THR A 74 -19.06 -11.07 -3.68
N LYS A 75 -20.08 -11.86 -3.98
CA LYS A 75 -20.21 -12.51 -5.29
C LYS A 75 -20.77 -11.50 -6.29
N ILE A 76 -19.88 -10.88 -7.06
CA ILE A 76 -20.21 -9.96 -8.15
C ILE A 76 -19.39 -10.33 -9.38
N THR A 77 -19.81 -9.89 -10.56
CA THR A 77 -19.07 -10.09 -11.80
C THR A 77 -18.02 -8.99 -12.01
N ASP A 78 -17.09 -9.21 -12.94
CA ASP A 78 -16.15 -8.18 -13.41
C ASP A 78 -16.89 -6.91 -13.84
N ASN A 79 -17.98 -7.07 -14.60
CA ASN A 79 -18.80 -5.96 -15.08
C ASN A 79 -19.46 -5.18 -13.94
N ASP A 80 -19.93 -5.88 -12.90
CA ASP A 80 -20.49 -5.22 -11.72
C ASP A 80 -19.46 -4.37 -10.99
N LEU A 81 -18.24 -4.89 -10.81
CA LEU A 81 -17.15 -4.12 -10.20
C LEU A 81 -16.81 -2.91 -11.06
N ARG A 82 -16.60 -3.10 -12.37
CA ARG A 82 -16.28 -2.02 -13.31
C ARG A 82 -17.35 -0.92 -13.31
N ASN A 83 -18.62 -1.31 -13.28
CA ASN A 83 -19.75 -0.37 -13.20
C ASN A 83 -19.74 0.42 -11.88
N ARG A 84 -19.46 -0.23 -10.75
CA ARG A 84 -19.33 0.45 -9.46
C ARG A 84 -18.16 1.43 -9.44
N LEU A 85 -17.04 1.08 -10.05
CA LEU A 85 -15.84 1.91 -10.10
C LEU A 85 -16.02 3.11 -11.05
N ARG A 86 -16.73 2.95 -12.17
CA ARG A 86 -16.93 4.01 -13.16
C ARG A 86 -17.39 5.33 -12.53
N GLY A 87 -18.32 5.29 -11.57
CA GLY A 87 -18.80 6.50 -10.89
C GLY A 87 -17.76 7.23 -10.02
N TYR A 88 -16.69 6.57 -9.61
CA TYR A 88 -15.58 7.18 -8.84
C TYR A 88 -14.40 7.59 -9.71
N LEU A 89 -14.33 7.11 -10.96
CA LEU A 89 -13.25 7.40 -11.90
C LEU A 89 -13.59 8.53 -12.87
N VAL A 90 -14.87 8.75 -13.16
CA VAL A 90 -15.31 9.78 -14.09
C VAL A 90 -15.21 11.16 -13.43
N PRO A 91 -14.42 12.11 -13.98
CA PRO A 91 -14.29 13.45 -13.46
C PRO A 91 -15.54 14.29 -13.82
N GLY A 92 -16.60 14.16 -13.01
CA GLY A 92 -17.78 15.03 -13.08
C GLY A 92 -18.69 14.84 -14.31
N LYS A 93 -19.68 15.74 -14.46
CA LYS A 93 -20.69 15.66 -15.54
C LYS A 93 -20.19 16.15 -16.91
N ASP A 94 -19.07 16.87 -16.94
CA ASP A 94 -18.50 17.50 -18.14
C ASP A 94 -17.28 16.74 -18.69
N SER A 95 -17.16 15.44 -18.41
CA SER A 95 -16.03 14.64 -18.90
C SER A 95 -15.99 14.58 -20.44
N SER A 96 -14.81 14.78 -21.03
CA SER A 96 -14.62 14.68 -22.48
C SER A 96 -14.75 13.24 -22.98
N LEU A 97 -14.99 13.05 -24.28
CA LEU A 97 -15.03 11.72 -24.91
C LEU A 97 -13.72 10.95 -24.70
N GLU A 98 -12.57 11.63 -24.78
CA GLU A 98 -11.25 11.05 -24.54
C GLU A 98 -11.11 10.52 -23.10
N GLN A 99 -11.59 11.27 -22.10
CA GLN A 99 -11.55 10.83 -20.71
C GLN A 99 -12.41 9.59 -20.48
N LEU A 100 -13.59 9.51 -21.11
CA LEU A 100 -14.45 8.33 -21.02
C LEU A 100 -13.83 7.10 -21.69
N GLU A 101 -13.07 7.32 -22.77
CA GLU A 101 -12.31 6.25 -23.44
C GLU A 101 -11.17 5.74 -22.53
N GLU A 102 -10.40 6.63 -21.89
CA GLU A 102 -9.33 6.24 -20.97
C GLU A 102 -9.85 5.49 -19.74
N VAL A 103 -10.99 5.93 -19.17
CA VAL A 103 -11.67 5.18 -18.11
C VAL A 103 -12.04 3.78 -18.60
N SER A 104 -12.57 3.66 -19.82
CA SER A 104 -12.97 2.36 -20.37
C SER A 104 -11.79 1.43 -20.61
N LYS A 105 -10.67 1.95 -21.15
CA LYS A 105 -9.41 1.21 -21.32
C LYS A 105 -8.87 0.73 -19.96
N PHE A 106 -8.84 1.60 -18.96
CA PHE A 106 -8.40 1.25 -17.62
C PHE A 106 -9.29 0.18 -16.99
N LEU A 107 -10.62 0.32 -17.06
CA LEU A 107 -11.56 -0.65 -16.52
C LEU A 107 -11.40 -2.05 -17.15
N ASN A 108 -10.98 -2.14 -18.41
CA ASN A 108 -10.70 -3.42 -19.06
C ASN A 108 -9.47 -4.15 -18.49
N LEU A 109 -8.58 -3.46 -17.79
CA LEU A 109 -7.44 -4.06 -17.08
C LEU A 109 -7.85 -4.70 -15.75
N ILE A 110 -9.09 -4.45 -15.29
CA ILE A 110 -9.58 -4.89 -13.99
C ILE A 110 -10.36 -6.19 -14.12
N LYS A 111 -9.94 -7.21 -13.37
CA LYS A 111 -10.65 -8.47 -13.14
C LYS A 111 -11.11 -8.58 -11.69
N TYR A 112 -12.08 -9.44 -11.41
CA TYR A 112 -12.58 -9.68 -10.07
C TYR A 112 -12.63 -11.17 -9.72
N VAL A 113 -12.14 -11.50 -8.53
CA VAL A 113 -12.19 -12.85 -7.97
C VAL A 113 -12.92 -12.80 -6.64
N SER A 114 -13.99 -13.60 -6.51
CA SER A 114 -14.70 -13.72 -5.24
C SER A 114 -14.14 -14.84 -4.37
N GLY A 115 -13.88 -14.59 -3.09
CA GLY A 115 -13.46 -15.62 -2.14
C GLY A 115 -13.40 -15.12 -0.69
N SER A 116 -13.31 -16.07 0.24
CA SER A 116 -13.12 -15.75 1.65
C SER A 116 -11.65 -15.52 1.97
N TYR A 117 -11.37 -14.59 2.88
CA TYR A 117 -10.03 -14.18 3.28
C TYR A 117 -9.23 -15.26 4.03
N ASP A 118 -9.89 -16.34 4.43
CA ASP A 118 -9.35 -17.52 5.12
C ASP A 118 -9.51 -18.81 4.31
N SER A 119 -10.04 -18.74 3.07
CA SER A 119 -10.29 -19.94 2.26
C SER A 119 -9.12 -20.26 1.33
N LYS A 120 -8.58 -21.48 1.46
CA LYS A 120 -7.58 -22.03 0.53
C LYS A 120 -8.05 -21.94 -0.91
N ASP A 121 -9.27 -22.39 -1.20
CA ASP A 121 -9.80 -22.47 -2.56
C ASP A 121 -9.89 -21.08 -3.21
N GLY A 122 -10.27 -20.05 -2.43
CA GLY A 122 -10.34 -18.68 -2.92
C GLY A 122 -8.97 -18.14 -3.33
N PHE A 123 -7.92 -18.38 -2.55
CA PHE A 123 -6.56 -17.94 -2.89
C PHE A 123 -5.92 -18.80 -3.99
N CYS A 124 -6.22 -20.10 -4.06
CA CYS A 124 -5.80 -20.93 -5.18
C CYS A 124 -6.42 -20.45 -6.50
N ASN A 125 -7.70 -20.07 -6.49
CA ASN A 125 -8.35 -19.51 -7.67
C ASN A 125 -7.76 -18.14 -8.05
N LEU A 126 -7.46 -17.29 -7.06
CA LEU A 126 -6.79 -16.01 -7.29
C LEU A 126 -5.40 -16.21 -7.92
N ASP A 127 -4.58 -17.11 -7.38
CA ASP A 127 -3.25 -17.43 -7.93
C ASP A 127 -3.34 -17.96 -9.36
N LYS A 128 -4.35 -18.78 -9.66
CA LYS A 128 -4.62 -19.28 -11.00
C LYS A 128 -4.90 -18.13 -11.98
N GLU A 129 -5.83 -17.23 -11.65
CA GLU A 129 -6.17 -16.08 -12.49
C GLU A 129 -4.98 -15.13 -12.71
N ILE A 130 -4.16 -14.92 -11.67
CA ILE A 130 -2.93 -14.13 -11.76
C ILE A 130 -1.94 -14.82 -12.71
N SER A 131 -1.70 -16.12 -12.52
CA SER A 131 -0.72 -16.89 -13.31
C SER A 131 -1.14 -17.01 -14.78
N GLU A 132 -2.43 -17.15 -15.05
CA GLU A 132 -2.96 -17.12 -16.42
C GLU A 132 -2.66 -15.78 -17.10
N HIS A 133 -2.87 -14.65 -16.41
CA HIS A 133 -2.52 -13.33 -16.94
C HIS A 133 -1.01 -13.18 -17.17
N GLU A 134 -0.19 -13.59 -16.20
CA GLU A 134 1.28 -13.54 -16.30
C GLU A 134 1.77 -14.34 -17.51
N SER A 135 1.16 -15.48 -17.82
CA SER A 135 1.50 -16.30 -18.99
C SER A 135 1.04 -15.71 -20.33
N LEU A 136 -0.15 -15.08 -20.37
CA LEU A 136 -0.76 -14.57 -21.62
C LEU A 136 -0.09 -13.30 -22.14
N LYS A 137 0.31 -12.38 -21.25
CA LYS A 137 0.89 -11.09 -21.64
C LYS A 137 2.41 -11.14 -21.80
N SER A 138 3.06 -12.19 -21.30
CA SER A 138 4.49 -12.40 -21.48
C SER A 138 4.77 -12.96 -22.87
N SER A 139 4.73 -12.11 -23.91
CA SER A 139 5.27 -12.47 -25.24
C SER A 139 6.77 -12.78 -25.19
N ALA A 140 7.45 -12.32 -24.14
CA ALA A 140 8.73 -12.80 -23.67
C ALA A 140 8.59 -13.18 -22.19
N GLN A 141 8.99 -14.40 -21.85
CA GLN A 141 9.18 -14.87 -20.48
C GLN A 141 9.98 -13.83 -19.66
N GLY A 142 9.29 -13.08 -18.79
CA GLY A 142 9.85 -11.99 -17.98
C GLY A 142 9.58 -12.18 -16.50
N PRO A 143 10.20 -11.37 -15.61
CA PRO A 143 9.94 -11.44 -14.18
C PRO A 143 8.49 -11.07 -13.87
N SER A 144 7.91 -11.71 -12.84
CA SER A 144 6.54 -11.45 -12.40
C SER A 144 6.54 -10.65 -11.11
N ARG A 145 5.81 -9.54 -11.09
CA ARG A 145 5.69 -8.66 -9.92
C ARG A 145 4.27 -8.72 -9.39
N ARG A 146 4.12 -9.03 -8.10
CA ARG A 146 2.81 -9.13 -7.44
C ARG A 146 2.73 -8.16 -6.27
N LEU A 147 1.83 -7.19 -6.36
CA LEU A 147 1.56 -6.21 -5.31
C LEU A 147 0.19 -6.49 -4.68
N PHE A 148 0.16 -6.82 -3.40
CA PHE A 148 -1.08 -7.06 -2.67
C PHE A 148 -1.43 -5.86 -1.80
N TYR A 149 -2.49 -5.13 -2.14
CA TYR A 149 -3.01 -4.02 -1.35
C TYR A 149 -4.13 -4.51 -0.42
N LEU A 150 -3.88 -4.50 0.89
CA LEU A 150 -4.82 -4.98 1.90
C LEU A 150 -5.74 -3.83 2.35
N ALA A 151 -6.75 -3.51 1.53
CA ALA A 151 -7.84 -2.59 1.89
C ALA A 151 -8.88 -3.29 2.79
N LEU A 152 -8.39 -3.90 3.87
CA LEU A 152 -9.12 -4.75 4.80
C LEU A 152 -8.97 -4.26 6.25
N PRO A 153 -9.88 -4.66 7.16
CA PRO A 153 -9.67 -4.44 8.59
C PRO A 153 -8.41 -5.16 9.11
N PRO A 154 -7.71 -4.63 10.13
CA PRO A 154 -6.47 -5.22 10.66
C PRO A 154 -6.65 -6.65 11.19
N THR A 155 -7.84 -6.97 11.69
CA THR A 155 -8.16 -8.27 12.29
C THR A 155 -8.02 -9.44 11.31
N VAL A 156 -8.05 -9.19 10.00
CA VAL A 156 -7.88 -10.23 8.97
C VAL A 156 -6.48 -10.26 8.37
N TYR A 157 -5.60 -9.30 8.69
CA TYR A 157 -4.26 -9.23 8.11
C TYR A 157 -3.44 -10.50 8.32
N PRO A 158 -3.32 -11.08 9.54
CA PRO A 158 -2.47 -12.26 9.74
C PRO A 158 -2.94 -13.46 8.89
N SER A 159 -4.25 -13.71 8.86
CA SER A 159 -4.83 -14.79 8.06
C SER A 159 -4.59 -14.60 6.56
N VAL A 160 -4.84 -13.40 6.05
CA VAL A 160 -4.62 -13.05 4.64
C VAL A 160 -3.15 -13.15 4.26
N CYS A 161 -2.24 -12.60 5.07
CA CYS A 161 -0.80 -12.69 4.87
C CYS A 161 -0.35 -14.14 4.78
N LYS A 162 -0.86 -15.02 5.65
CA LYS A 162 -0.56 -16.46 5.61
C LYS A 162 -1.06 -17.11 4.33
N MET A 163 -2.26 -16.76 3.86
CA MET A 163 -2.81 -17.27 2.61
C MET A 163 -1.99 -16.81 1.39
N ILE A 164 -1.62 -15.52 1.34
CA ILE A 164 -0.76 -14.97 0.27
C ILE A 164 0.58 -15.71 0.25
N LYS A 165 1.24 -15.83 1.41
CA LYS A 165 2.54 -16.50 1.54
C LYS A 165 2.51 -17.96 1.09
N THR A 166 1.40 -18.65 1.34
CA THR A 166 1.27 -20.08 1.03
C THR A 166 0.90 -20.32 -0.44
N TYR A 167 0.02 -19.51 -1.03
CA TYR A 167 -0.61 -19.84 -2.32
C TYR A 167 -0.31 -18.89 -3.46
N CYS A 168 -0.07 -17.61 -3.17
CA CYS A 168 -0.06 -16.55 -4.20
C CYS A 168 1.29 -15.83 -4.36
N MET A 169 2.34 -16.31 -3.71
CA MET A 169 3.70 -15.79 -3.93
C MET A 169 4.10 -15.92 -5.40
N ASN A 170 4.94 -15.00 -5.87
CA ASN A 170 5.57 -15.11 -7.17
C ASN A 170 6.28 -16.47 -7.32
N LYS A 171 6.05 -17.15 -8.44
CA LYS A 171 6.63 -18.46 -8.82
C LYS A 171 7.55 -18.37 -10.03
N SER A 172 7.81 -17.16 -10.55
CA SER A 172 8.64 -16.97 -11.73
C SER A 172 10.11 -17.24 -11.42
N ASP A 173 10.70 -18.20 -12.14
CA ASP A 173 12.14 -18.50 -12.08
C ASP A 173 13.00 -17.38 -12.67
N LEU A 174 12.38 -16.44 -13.38
CA LEU A 174 13.03 -15.32 -14.07
C LEU A 174 13.12 -14.07 -13.18
N GLY A 175 12.72 -14.19 -11.91
CA GLY A 175 12.77 -13.15 -10.91
C GLY A 175 11.46 -12.39 -10.74
N GLY A 176 11.57 -11.20 -10.14
CA GLY A 176 10.45 -10.38 -9.70
C GLY A 176 10.23 -10.46 -8.19
N TRP A 177 9.16 -9.84 -7.71
CA TRP A 177 8.93 -9.67 -6.28
C TRP A 177 7.46 -9.87 -5.90
N THR A 178 7.25 -10.16 -4.63
CA THR A 178 5.93 -10.07 -3.98
C THR A 178 6.02 -9.06 -2.86
N ARG A 179 5.17 -8.03 -2.90
CA ARG A 179 5.09 -6.97 -1.90
C ARG A 179 3.67 -6.85 -1.38
N ILE A 180 3.54 -6.52 -0.10
CA ILE A 180 2.25 -6.28 0.55
C ILE A 180 2.17 -4.81 0.99
N VAL A 181 1.02 -4.20 0.80
CA VAL A 181 0.68 -2.87 1.27
C VAL A 181 -0.38 -3.02 2.34
N VAL A 182 -0.08 -2.55 3.55
CA VAL A 182 -0.97 -2.65 4.73
C VAL A 182 -1.32 -1.26 5.23
N GLU A 183 -2.57 -1.10 5.66
CA GLU A 183 -3.12 0.17 6.12
C GLU A 183 -3.20 0.22 7.64
N LYS A 184 -3.24 1.43 8.18
CA LYS A 184 -3.50 1.64 9.61
C LYS A 184 -4.92 1.18 9.99
N PRO A 185 -5.18 0.78 11.24
CA PRO A 185 -4.27 0.82 12.40
C PRO A 185 -3.35 -0.40 12.56
N PHE A 186 -2.11 -0.15 12.97
CA PHE A 186 -1.07 -1.16 13.26
C PHE A 186 -1.06 -1.54 14.75
N GLY A 187 -2.17 -2.08 15.24
CA GLY A 187 -2.40 -2.28 16.67
C GLY A 187 -2.99 -1.03 17.35
N LYS A 188 -3.20 -1.13 18.66
CA LYS A 188 -3.79 -0.07 19.51
C LYS A 188 -2.86 0.40 20.63
N ASP A 189 -1.77 -0.30 20.85
CA ASP A 189 -0.74 -0.09 21.86
C ASP A 189 0.55 -0.82 21.42
N LEU A 190 1.62 -0.67 22.20
CA LEU A 190 2.92 -1.29 21.89
C LEU A 190 2.80 -2.80 21.74
N GLU A 191 2.16 -3.48 22.70
CA GLU A 191 2.03 -4.94 22.73
C GLU A 191 1.31 -5.47 21.49
N SER A 192 0.15 -4.90 21.14
CA SER A 192 -0.59 -5.33 19.95
C SER A 192 0.10 -4.95 18.64
N ALA A 193 0.87 -3.86 18.60
CA ALA A 193 1.66 -3.48 17.43
C ALA A 193 2.85 -4.42 17.21
N GLU A 194 3.55 -4.81 18.28
CA GLU A 194 4.64 -5.79 18.25
C GLU A 194 4.14 -7.17 17.86
N GLN A 195 2.98 -7.58 18.38
CA GLN A 195 2.34 -8.85 17.99
C GLN A 195 2.02 -8.86 16.49
N LEU A 196 1.33 -7.84 15.98
CA LEU A 196 0.99 -7.75 14.55
C LEU A 196 2.26 -7.70 13.68
N SER A 197 3.27 -6.97 14.12
CA SER A 197 4.55 -6.86 13.40
C SER A 197 5.29 -8.19 13.36
N THR A 198 5.25 -8.97 14.46
CA THR A 198 5.85 -10.31 14.53
C THR A 198 5.13 -11.27 13.60
N GLU A 199 3.79 -11.34 13.66
CA GLU A 199 2.99 -12.24 12.81
C GLU A 199 3.18 -11.97 11.31
N ILE A 200 3.33 -10.70 10.90
CA ILE A 200 3.62 -10.34 9.51
C ILE A 200 5.11 -10.60 9.17
N GLY A 201 6.02 -10.28 10.09
CA GLY A 201 7.47 -10.42 9.91
C GLY A 201 7.95 -11.87 9.83
N GLU A 202 7.20 -12.81 10.41
CA GLU A 202 7.45 -14.26 10.22
C GLU A 202 7.14 -14.73 8.78
N LEU A 203 6.29 -13.98 8.05
CA LEU A 203 5.81 -14.35 6.72
C LEU A 203 6.51 -13.58 5.60
N PHE A 204 6.85 -12.32 5.83
CA PHE A 204 7.42 -11.41 4.84
C PHE A 204 8.66 -10.71 5.38
N GLU A 205 9.64 -10.50 4.51
CA GLU A 205 10.81 -9.71 4.83
C GLU A 205 10.45 -8.21 4.81
N GLU A 206 11.15 -7.39 5.59
CA GLU A 206 10.84 -5.97 5.73
C GLU A 206 10.79 -5.19 4.39
N PRO A 207 11.67 -5.43 3.39
CA PRO A 207 11.57 -4.80 2.06
C PRO A 207 10.30 -5.17 1.27
N GLN A 208 9.58 -6.20 1.68
CA GLN A 208 8.32 -6.62 1.07
C GLN A 208 7.10 -5.93 1.69
N ILE A 209 7.25 -5.27 2.85
CA ILE A 209 6.14 -4.75 3.65
C ILE A 209 6.09 -3.23 3.52
N TYR A 210 4.98 -2.72 2.96
CA TYR A 210 4.72 -1.30 2.80
C TYR A 210 3.60 -0.88 3.76
N ARG A 211 3.96 -0.31 4.90
CA ARG A 211 3.02 0.22 5.88
C ARG A 211 2.64 1.64 5.49
N ILE A 212 1.35 1.87 5.23
CA ILE A 212 0.87 3.17 4.76
C ILE A 212 0.62 4.11 5.93
N ASP A 213 1.33 5.23 5.91
CA ASP A 213 0.86 6.50 6.43
C ASP A 213 0.69 7.47 5.25
N HIS A 214 -0.56 7.80 4.92
CA HIS A 214 -0.85 8.62 3.75
C HIS A 214 -0.37 10.09 3.87
N TYR A 215 0.03 10.56 5.06
CA TYR A 215 0.64 11.89 5.21
C TYR A 215 2.03 11.96 4.59
N LEU A 216 2.78 10.86 4.61
CA LEU A 216 4.09 10.76 3.97
C LEU A 216 4.01 10.88 2.43
N GLY A 217 2.82 10.68 1.85
CA GLY A 217 2.56 10.90 0.44
C GLY A 217 2.18 12.34 0.08
N LYS A 218 2.04 13.24 1.05
CA LYS A 218 1.69 14.65 0.79
C LYS A 218 2.91 15.43 0.32
N GLU A 219 2.74 16.19 -0.75
CA GLU A 219 3.82 16.97 -1.39
C GLU A 219 4.60 17.85 -0.40
N LEU A 220 3.90 18.59 0.47
CA LEU A 220 4.54 19.47 1.45
C LEU A 220 5.35 18.69 2.51
N VAL A 221 4.90 17.50 2.89
CA VAL A 221 5.60 16.65 3.86
C VAL A 221 6.90 16.14 3.24
N GLN A 222 6.85 15.65 1.99
CA GLN A 222 8.04 15.22 1.25
C GLN A 222 9.04 16.36 1.03
N ASN A 223 8.52 17.57 0.76
CA ASN A 223 9.36 18.75 0.52
C ASN A 223 10.12 19.22 1.77
N MET A 224 9.73 18.80 2.99
CA MET A 224 10.47 19.17 4.21
C MET A 224 11.93 18.71 4.18
N LEU A 225 12.23 17.56 3.58
CA LEU A 225 13.60 17.05 3.47
C LEU A 225 14.44 17.95 2.57
N VAL A 226 13.89 18.34 1.41
CA VAL A 226 14.55 19.26 0.47
C VAL A 226 14.75 20.61 1.13
N LEU A 227 13.73 21.15 1.80
CA LEU A 227 13.80 22.43 2.50
C LEU A 227 14.92 22.43 3.55
N ARG A 228 15.03 21.37 4.37
CA ARG A 228 16.02 21.31 5.46
C ARG A 228 17.44 21.04 4.97
N PHE A 229 17.63 20.12 4.03
CA PHE A 229 18.96 19.59 3.71
C PHE A 229 19.57 20.13 2.42
N ALA A 230 18.76 20.58 1.45
CA ALA A 230 19.27 21.16 0.20
C ALA A 230 19.59 22.65 0.32
N ASN A 231 19.19 23.32 1.41
CA ASN A 231 19.33 24.76 1.58
C ASN A 231 20.37 25.10 2.65
N ARG A 232 21.49 25.68 2.21
CA ARG A 232 22.58 26.16 3.09
C ARG A 232 22.11 27.23 4.09
N LEU A 233 21.01 27.94 3.80
CA LEU A 233 20.40 28.91 4.71
C LEU A 233 19.76 28.24 5.93
N PHE A 234 18.97 27.17 5.72
CA PHE A 234 18.20 26.53 6.79
C PHE A 234 19.02 25.53 7.62
N MET A 235 19.97 24.83 6.98
CA MET A 235 20.77 23.81 7.65
C MET A 235 21.45 24.28 8.96
N PRO A 236 22.16 25.43 9.01
CA PRO A 236 22.82 25.89 10.25
C PRO A 236 21.83 26.44 11.29
N GLN A 237 20.60 26.78 10.90
CA GLN A 237 19.57 27.30 11.80
C GLN A 237 18.70 26.20 12.40
N TRP A 238 18.74 24.97 11.86
CA TRP A 238 17.88 23.89 12.31
C TRP A 238 18.43 23.16 13.55
N ASN A 239 18.54 23.86 14.68
CA ASN A 239 19.03 23.32 15.95
C ASN A 239 18.49 24.10 17.18
N ARG A 240 18.77 23.57 18.38
CA ARG A 240 18.30 24.11 19.66
C ARG A 240 18.82 25.51 19.99
N ASP A 241 19.90 25.96 19.36
CA ASP A 241 20.50 27.27 19.63
C ASP A 241 19.77 28.39 18.86
N ASN A 242 19.03 28.03 17.81
CA ASN A 242 18.34 28.97 16.92
C ASN A 242 16.81 28.82 16.94
N ILE A 243 16.28 27.64 17.29
CA ILE A 243 14.84 27.36 17.31
C ILE A 243 14.32 27.37 18.75
N ALA A 244 13.41 28.31 19.04
CA ALA A 244 12.75 28.40 20.34
C ALA A 244 11.68 27.31 20.55
N ASN A 245 10.91 26.97 19.51
CA ASN A 245 9.90 25.89 19.55
C ASN A 245 9.53 25.42 18.13
N VAL A 246 8.98 24.20 18.05
CA VAL A 246 8.39 23.62 16.83
C VAL A 246 6.93 23.31 17.13
N GLN A 247 6.01 23.79 16.29
CA GLN A 247 4.58 23.55 16.43
C GLN A 247 4.08 22.75 15.24
N ILE A 248 3.41 21.63 15.55
CA ILE A 248 2.76 20.77 14.56
C ILE A 248 1.27 20.79 14.89
N VAL A 249 0.45 21.26 13.95
CA VAL A 249 -0.98 21.52 14.18
C VAL A 249 -1.82 20.76 13.18
N PHE A 250 -2.74 19.96 13.69
CA PHE A 250 -3.80 19.32 12.91
C PHE A 250 -5.15 19.88 13.35
N ARG A 251 -5.99 20.26 12.38
CA ARG A 251 -7.34 20.79 12.60
C ARG A 251 -8.27 20.27 11.52
N GLU A 252 -9.46 19.88 11.93
CA GLU A 252 -10.59 19.55 11.05
C GLU A 252 -11.76 20.45 11.45
N ASP A 253 -12.56 20.87 10.47
CA ASP A 253 -13.73 21.73 10.64
C ASP A 253 -15.05 20.92 10.70
N PHE A 254 -14.96 19.59 10.73
CA PHE A 254 -16.07 18.65 10.84
C PHE A 254 -15.92 17.72 12.06
N GLY A 255 -17.02 17.06 12.45
CA GLY A 255 -17.05 16.15 13.59
C GLY A 255 -16.75 14.69 13.23
N THR A 256 -17.25 13.73 14.00
CA THR A 256 -17.03 12.29 13.70
C THR A 256 -17.86 11.76 12.52
N GLU A 257 -18.79 12.55 11.97
CA GLU A 257 -19.57 12.26 10.74
C GLU A 257 -20.02 10.80 10.59
N GLY A 258 -20.67 10.25 11.63
CA GLY A 258 -21.18 8.87 11.63
C GLY A 258 -20.14 7.77 11.90
N ARG A 259 -18.87 8.12 12.12
CA ARG A 259 -17.78 7.21 12.53
C ARG A 259 -17.50 7.25 14.04
N GLY A 260 -18.40 7.84 14.83
CA GLY A 260 -18.24 8.00 16.27
C GLY A 260 -17.92 6.71 17.02
N GLY A 261 -18.51 5.57 16.64
CA GLY A 261 -18.22 4.28 17.27
C GLY A 261 -16.79 3.77 17.04
N TYR A 262 -16.19 4.05 15.89
CA TYR A 262 -14.77 3.77 15.65
C TYR A 262 -13.89 4.75 16.43
N PHE A 263 -14.24 6.05 16.38
CA PHE A 263 -13.47 7.09 17.05
C PHE A 263 -13.43 6.91 18.57
N ASP A 264 -14.52 6.46 19.19
CA ASP A 264 -14.62 6.19 20.64
C ASP A 264 -13.61 5.13 21.12
N GLN A 265 -13.33 4.11 20.29
CA GLN A 265 -12.39 3.05 20.63
C GLN A 265 -10.92 3.45 20.46
N TYR A 266 -10.62 4.39 19.56
CA TYR A 266 -9.24 4.76 19.22
C TYR A 266 -8.81 6.11 19.82
N GLY A 267 -9.68 7.11 19.76
CA GLY A 267 -9.43 8.49 20.15
C GLY A 267 -8.43 9.22 19.23
N ILE A 268 -8.33 10.54 19.41
CA ILE A 268 -7.48 11.41 18.56
C ILE A 268 -5.99 11.04 18.61
N ILE A 269 -5.50 10.52 19.74
CA ILE A 269 -4.09 10.15 19.91
C ILE A 269 -3.72 9.04 18.94
N ARG A 270 -4.53 7.96 18.87
CA ARG A 270 -4.24 6.84 17.97
C ARG A 270 -4.63 7.14 16.53
N ASP A 271 -5.69 7.92 16.33
CA ASP A 271 -6.19 8.19 14.99
C ASP A 271 -5.24 9.10 14.20
N ILE A 272 -4.67 10.14 14.84
CA ILE A 272 -3.87 11.18 14.18
C ILE A 272 -2.48 11.36 14.79
N ILE A 273 -2.33 11.47 16.11
CA ILE A 273 -1.07 11.91 16.72
C ILE A 273 0.02 10.84 16.58
N GLN A 274 -0.28 9.58 16.92
CA GLN A 274 0.68 8.47 16.93
C GLN A 274 1.22 8.12 15.53
N ASN A 275 0.47 8.46 14.48
CA ASN A 275 0.87 8.22 13.09
C ASN A 275 1.26 9.55 12.40
N HIS A 276 0.30 10.31 11.91
CA HIS A 276 0.50 11.44 11.00
C HIS A 276 1.38 12.56 11.55
N LEU A 277 1.27 12.89 12.85
CA LEU A 277 2.04 13.99 13.44
C LEU A 277 3.39 13.57 14.01
N LEU A 278 3.58 12.26 14.24
CA LEU A 278 4.83 11.72 14.75
C LEU A 278 5.84 11.47 13.63
N GLN A 279 5.35 11.18 12.42
CA GLN A 279 6.14 11.10 11.18
C GLN A 279 6.67 12.48 10.76
#